data_AF-A0A4P5TBF9-F1
#
_entry.id   AF-A0A4P5TBF9-F1
#
_cell.length_a   1.000
_cell.length_b   1.000
_cell.length_c   1.000
_cell.angle_alpha   90.00
_cell.angle_beta   90.00
_cell.angle_gamma   90.00
#
_symmetry.space_group_name_H-M   'P 1'
#
loop_
_entity.id
_entity.type
_entity.pdbx_description
1 polymer ?
#
loop_
_entity_poly.entity_id
_entity_poly.type
_entity_poly.pdbx_seq_one_letter_code
_entity_poly.pdbx_strand_id
1 'polypeptide(L)'
;MTKENFGVQAVSKGILTCMWIDNSLKGVNLVDDSSLYQVCFKVIGKSGGVSGIKFTQKPTPFESVNLEEKLVTIQPVSGTIKVK
;
A
#
# COMPACT_ATOMS: atom_id res chain seq x y z
N MET A 1 2.56 -9.24 -5.49
CA MET A 1 2.10 -8.13 -6.36
C MET A 1 3.24 -7.74 -7.31
N THR A 2 2.92 -7.26 -8.50
CA THR A 2 3.90 -6.71 -9.46
C THR A 2 3.67 -5.21 -9.65
N LYS A 3 4.51 -4.52 -10.45
CA LYS A 3 4.40 -3.05 -10.66
C LYS A 3 3.05 -2.63 -11.26
N GLU A 4 2.41 -3.54 -11.99
CA GLU A 4 1.12 -3.35 -12.65
C GLU A 4 -0.03 -3.21 -11.65
N ASN A 5 0.16 -3.66 -10.41
CA ASN A 5 -0.81 -3.49 -9.33
C ASN A 5 -0.83 -2.07 -8.74
N PHE A 6 0.05 -1.17 -9.20
CA PHE A 6 0.20 0.18 -8.64
C PHE A 6 -0.26 1.26 -9.62
N GLY A 7 -1.14 2.14 -9.15
CA GLY A 7 -1.51 3.35 -9.87
C GLY A 7 -0.44 4.43 -9.67
N VAL A 8 0.39 4.64 -10.70
CA VAL A 8 1.53 5.59 -10.64
C VAL A 8 1.21 7.00 -11.13
N GLN A 9 -0.04 7.27 -11.51
CA GLN A 9 -0.45 8.52 -12.17
C GLN A 9 -0.31 9.77 -11.28
N ALA A 10 -0.34 9.59 -9.96
CA ALA A 10 -0.33 10.68 -8.97
C ALA A 10 0.93 10.68 -8.09
N VAL A 11 1.97 9.93 -8.44
CA VAL A 11 3.20 9.83 -7.62
C VAL A 11 3.92 11.17 -7.48
N SER A 12 3.82 12.04 -8.49
CA SER A 12 4.34 13.41 -8.43
C SER A 12 3.63 14.28 -7.38
N LYS A 13 2.44 13.88 -6.94
CA LYS A 13 1.67 14.51 -5.85
C LYS A 13 1.84 13.76 -4.52
N GLY A 14 2.74 12.78 -4.46
CA GLY A 14 2.96 11.95 -3.27
C GLY A 14 1.88 10.90 -3.03
N ILE A 15 1.09 10.55 -4.05
CA ILE A 15 -0.01 9.58 -3.95
C ILE A 15 0.33 8.34 -4.78
N LEU A 16 0.29 7.18 -4.14
CA LEU A 16 0.41 5.87 -4.77
C LEU A 16 -0.84 5.06 -4.41
N THR A 17 -1.59 4.60 -5.40
CA THR A 17 -2.70 3.66 -5.18
C THR A 17 -2.24 2.24 -5.49
N CYS A 18 -2.86 1.25 -4.89
CA CYS A 18 -2.58 -0.15 -5.16
C CYS A 18 -3.85 -0.99 -5.15
N MET A 19 -3.86 -2.08 -5.92
CA MET A 19 -4.91 -3.08 -5.92
C MET A 19 -4.29 -4.47 -5.92
N TRP A 20 -4.78 -5.35 -5.05
CA TRP A 20 -4.41 -6.74 -5.03
C TRP A 20 -5.64 -7.60 -5.32
N ILE A 21 -5.52 -8.45 -6.33
CA ILE A 21 -6.52 -9.44 -6.70
C ILE A 21 -5.80 -10.69 -7.19
N ASP A 22 -6.31 -11.85 -6.79
CA ASP A 22 -5.94 -13.12 -7.40
C ASP A 22 -6.78 -13.31 -8.67
N ASN A 23 -6.12 -13.42 -9.83
CA ASN A 23 -6.82 -13.51 -11.12
C ASN A 23 -7.62 -14.81 -11.28
N SER A 24 -7.38 -15.82 -10.45
CA SER A 24 -8.21 -17.04 -10.44
C SER A 24 -9.51 -16.88 -9.66
N LEU A 25 -9.68 -15.74 -8.95
CA LEU A 25 -10.80 -15.43 -8.07
C LEU A 25 -11.01 -16.46 -6.94
N LYS A 26 -9.99 -17.27 -6.65
CA LYS A 26 -10.04 -18.26 -5.56
C LYS A 26 -9.53 -17.71 -4.24
N GLY A 27 -8.97 -16.50 -4.27
CA GLY A 27 -8.28 -15.89 -3.15
C GLY A 27 -6.97 -16.61 -2.83
N VAL A 28 -6.12 -15.91 -2.09
CA VAL A 28 -4.84 -16.46 -1.63
C VAL A 28 -4.62 -16.00 -0.19
N ASN A 29 -4.12 -16.92 0.64
CA ASN A 29 -3.75 -16.59 2.01
C ASN A 29 -2.25 -16.27 2.06
N LEU A 30 -1.90 -15.31 2.91
CA LEU A 30 -0.53 -15.08 3.35
C LEU A 30 -0.44 -15.48 4.81
N VAL A 31 0.75 -15.91 5.24
CA VAL A 31 1.01 -16.07 6.67
C VAL A 31 1.01 -14.69 7.33
N ASP A 32 0.62 -14.65 8.60
CA ASP A 32 0.64 -13.41 9.38
C ASP A 32 2.00 -12.71 9.29
N ASP A 33 1.97 -11.38 9.35
CA ASP A 33 3.13 -10.49 9.22
C ASP A 33 3.89 -10.56 7.89
N SER A 34 3.35 -11.25 6.88
CA SER A 34 3.90 -11.21 5.52
C SER A 34 3.77 -9.83 4.89
N SER A 35 4.83 -9.39 4.21
CA SER A 35 4.78 -8.22 3.35
C SER A 35 3.92 -8.46 2.10
N LEU A 36 2.84 -7.69 1.93
CA LEU A 36 2.04 -7.68 0.70
C LEU A 36 2.81 -7.08 -0.50
N TYR A 37 3.56 -6.00 -0.24
CA TYR A 37 4.39 -5.31 -1.22
C TYR A 37 5.50 -4.49 -0.56
N GLN A 38 6.46 -4.03 -1.37
CA GLN A 38 7.54 -3.14 -0.94
C GLN A 38 7.58 -1.91 -1.85
N VAL A 39 7.76 -0.72 -1.27
CA VAL A 39 8.01 0.52 -1.98
C VAL A 39 9.43 1.00 -1.68
N CYS A 40 10.22 1.18 -2.72
CA CYS A 40 11.60 1.66 -2.61
C CYS A 40 11.65 3.16 -2.92
N PHE A 41 12.15 3.97 -1.99
CA PHE A 41 12.29 5.41 -2.16
C PHE A 41 13.73 5.80 -2.48
N LYS A 42 13.91 6.76 -3.40
CA LYS A 42 15.17 7.48 -3.54
C LYS A 42 15.19 8.61 -2.52
N VAL A 43 16.17 8.60 -1.63
CA VAL A 43 16.34 9.65 -0.62
C VAL A 43 16.76 10.96 -1.30
N ILE A 44 15.99 12.02 -1.04
CA ILE A 44 16.30 13.40 -1.46
C ILE A 44 16.43 14.37 -0.28
N GLY A 45 16.14 13.91 0.94
CA GLY A 45 16.27 14.68 2.18
C GLY A 45 17.68 14.62 2.77
N LYS A 46 17.96 15.50 3.74
CA LYS A 46 19.22 15.49 4.51
C LYS A 46 19.18 14.44 5.63
N SER A 47 20.34 14.01 6.11
CA SER A 47 20.46 13.14 7.30
C SER A 47 19.69 13.73 8.48
N GLY A 48 19.00 12.87 9.22
CA GLY A 48 18.09 13.25 10.30
C GLY A 48 16.69 13.67 9.84
N GLY A 49 16.47 13.92 8.55
CA GLY A 49 15.15 14.22 7.99
C GLY A 49 14.17 13.06 8.15
N VAL A 50 12.90 13.38 8.40
CA VAL A 50 11.82 12.40 8.59
C VAL A 50 10.68 12.69 7.61
N SER A 51 10.24 11.66 6.89
CA SER A 51 9.08 11.70 6.02
C SER A 51 8.01 10.75 6.54
N GLY A 52 6.78 11.23 6.69
CA GLY A 52 5.64 10.40 7.07
C GLY A 52 5.08 9.63 5.88
N ILE A 53 4.69 8.37 6.12
CA ILE A 53 3.96 7.53 5.17
C ILE A 53 2.59 7.24 5.77
N LYS A 54 1.52 7.59 5.04
CA LYS A 54 0.15 7.47 5.52
C LYS A 54 -0.70 6.76 4.47
N PHE A 55 -1.63 5.94 4.94
CA PHE A 55 -2.71 5.42 4.12
C PHE A 55 -3.90 6.40 4.19
N THR A 56 -4.51 6.69 3.06
CA THR A 56 -5.62 7.65 2.97
C THR A 56 -6.76 7.07 2.13
N GLN A 57 -8.00 7.49 2.40
CA GLN A 57 -9.17 7.09 1.62
C GLN A 57 -9.38 7.96 0.36
N LYS A 58 -8.31 8.60 -0.13
CA LYS A 58 -8.35 9.47 -1.32
C LYS A 58 -7.14 9.16 -2.22
N PRO A 59 -7.31 9.08 -3.55
CA PRO A 59 -8.55 9.32 -4.31
C PRO A 59 -9.57 8.17 -4.24
N THR A 60 -9.13 6.97 -3.87
CA THR A 60 -9.98 5.78 -3.78
C THR A 60 -10.21 5.43 -2.30
N PRO A 61 -11.45 5.16 -1.87
CA PRO A 61 -11.73 4.60 -0.55
C PRO A 61 -11.02 3.27 -0.32
N PHE A 62 -10.88 2.87 0.94
CA PHE A 62 -10.36 1.55 1.25
C PHE A 62 -11.41 0.48 0.94
N GLU A 63 -10.97 -0.62 0.34
CA GLU A 63 -11.81 -1.77 0.04
C GLU A 63 -11.02 -3.07 0.22
N SER A 64 -11.60 -4.02 0.94
CA SER A 64 -11.11 -5.38 1.08
C SER A 64 -12.31 -6.30 1.29
N VAL A 65 -12.30 -7.44 0.62
CA VAL A 65 -13.35 -8.47 0.72
C VAL A 65 -12.72 -9.83 0.98
N ASN A 66 -13.46 -10.70 1.67
CA ASN A 66 -13.11 -12.11 1.81
C ASN A 66 -13.76 -12.95 0.69
N LEU A 67 -13.59 -14.27 0.74
CA LEU A 67 -14.14 -15.19 -0.27
C LEU A 67 -15.67 -15.30 -0.26
N GLU A 68 -16.33 -14.88 0.81
CA GLU A 68 -17.78 -14.76 0.87
C GLU A 68 -18.28 -13.38 0.41
N GLU A 69 -17.42 -12.58 -0.25
CA GLU A 69 -17.70 -11.22 -0.73
C GLU A 69 -18.09 -10.23 0.37
N LYS A 70 -17.72 -10.55 1.63
CA LYS A 70 -17.99 -9.67 2.77
C LYS A 70 -16.87 -8.68 2.94
N LEU A 71 -17.24 -7.43 3.19
CA LEU A 71 -16.29 -6.38 3.52
C LEU A 71 -15.49 -6.73 4.77
N VAL A 72 -14.18 -6.60 4.67
CA VAL A 72 -13.24 -6.73 5.77
C VAL A 72 -12.69 -5.34 6.09
N THR A 73 -12.69 -4.98 7.36
CA THR A 73 -12.24 -3.65 7.78
C THR A 73 -10.73 -3.54 7.68
N ILE A 74 -10.25 -2.53 6.95
CA ILE A 74 -8.83 -2.17 6.90
C ILE A 74 -8.52 -1.18 8.03
N GLN A 75 -7.56 -1.52 8.89
CA GLN A 75 -7.06 -0.67 9.97
C GLN A 75 -5.59 -0.31 9.71
N PRO A 76 -5.31 0.75 8.92
CA PRO A 76 -3.95 1.03 8.51
C PRO A 76 -3.15 1.69 9.64
N VAL A 77 -1.89 1.29 9.76
CA VAL A 77 -0.92 1.92 10.66
C VAL A 77 0.01 2.79 9.82
N SER A 78 0.07 4.08 10.14
CA SER A 78 1.00 5.02 9.47
C SER A 78 2.43 4.78 9.93
N GLY A 79 3.38 4.99 9.03
CA GLY A 79 4.81 4.80 9.27
C GLY A 79 5.64 6.06 9.02
N THR A 80 6.95 5.96 9.24
CA THR A 80 7.92 7.02 8.96
C THR A 80 9.20 6.47 8.35
N ILE A 81 9.79 7.23 7.44
CA ILE A 81 11.14 6.98 6.92
C ILE A 81 12.06 8.05 7.50
N LYS A 82 13.12 7.62 8.19
CA LYS A 82 14.17 8.51 8.69
C LYS A 82 15.43 8.34 7.85
N VAL A 83 15.96 9.44 7.33
CA VAL A 83 17.25 9.45 6.64
C VAL A 83 18.36 9.30 7.68
N LYS A 84 19.18 8.27 7.53
CA LYS A 84 20.39 8.06 8.33
C LYS A 84 21.55 8.81 7.69
#